data_AF-A0A952FHY6-F1
#
_entry.id   AF-A0A952FHY6-F1
#
_cell.length_a   1.000
_cell.length_b   1.000
_cell.length_c   1.000
_cell.angle_alpha   90.00
_cell.angle_beta   90.00
_cell.angle_gamma   90.00
#
_symmetry.space_group_name_H-M   'P 1'
#
loop_
_entity.id
_entity.type
_entity.pdbx_description
1 polymer ?
#
loop_
_entity_poly.entity_id
_entity_poly.type
_entity_poly.pdbx_seq_one_letter_code
_entity_poly.pdbx_strand_id
1 'polypeptide(L)'
;MHRIAAADDLHIAAFREDGVTTGTPTWIWSVSVGEDLYVRAYNGLASRWHKAALRQKTGRIIAAGMTKEVAFEPVDGPINDRIDDAYRAKYRASPYLGAMIGARARSATVRITPRDTQG
;
A
#
# COMPACT_ATOMS: atom_id res chain seq x y z
N MET A 1 6.40 7.48 8.73
CA MET A 1 6.15 7.01 7.34
C MET A 1 6.51 8.02 6.25
N HIS A 2 6.71 9.30 6.55
CA HIS A 2 6.93 10.38 5.57
C HIS A 2 8.00 10.13 4.49
N ARG A 3 9.20 9.61 4.82
CA ARG A 3 10.25 9.35 3.81
C ARG A 3 9.87 8.25 2.80
N ILE A 4 9.08 7.26 3.23
CA ILE A 4 8.57 6.17 2.41
C ILE A 4 7.45 6.69 1.49
N ALA A 5 6.57 7.54 2.02
CA ALA A 5 5.48 8.12 1.26
C ALA A 5 5.92 9.15 0.21
N ALA A 6 7.02 9.86 0.47
CA ALA A 6 7.63 10.78 -0.49
C ALA A 6 8.35 10.03 -1.64
N ALA A 7 8.67 8.75 -1.44
CA ALA A 7 9.30 7.94 -2.46
C ALA A 7 8.27 7.46 -3.50
N ASP A 8 8.70 7.37 -4.76
CA ASP A 8 7.89 6.81 -5.86
C ASP A 8 8.26 5.35 -6.18
N ASP A 9 9.07 4.72 -5.32
CA ASP A 9 9.60 3.36 -5.48
C ASP A 9 9.10 2.37 -4.43
N LEU A 10 7.90 2.55 -3.85
CA LEU A 10 7.39 1.60 -2.86
C LEU A 10 7.20 0.21 -3.47
N HIS A 11 7.91 -0.77 -2.93
CA HIS A 11 7.69 -2.18 -3.19
C HIS A 11 7.05 -2.84 -1.98
N ILE A 12 5.97 -3.58 -2.21
CA ILE A 12 5.29 -4.37 -1.19
C ILE A 12 5.59 -5.85 -1.40
N ALA A 13 5.85 -6.55 -0.30
CA ALA A 13 6.01 -7.99 -0.30
C ALA A 13 5.30 -8.56 0.93
N ALA A 14 4.11 -9.13 0.71
CA ALA A 14 3.40 -9.87 1.77
C ALA A 14 4.21 -11.09 2.19
N PHE A 15 4.14 -11.44 3.48
CA PHE A 15 4.74 -12.71 3.92
C PHE A 15 4.04 -13.90 3.27
N ARG A 16 4.72 -15.04 3.28
CA ARG A 16 4.13 -16.35 3.03
C ARG A 16 3.60 -16.92 4.35
N GLU A 17 3.02 -18.12 4.29
CA GLU A 17 2.43 -18.77 5.48
C GLU A 17 3.45 -19.03 6.59
N ASP A 18 4.74 -19.14 6.25
CA ASP A 18 5.83 -19.28 7.23
C ASP A 18 6.13 -17.99 7.99
N GLY A 19 5.57 -16.84 7.59
CA GLY A 19 5.75 -15.56 8.29
C GLY A 19 7.15 -14.94 8.18
N VAL A 20 8.12 -15.64 7.57
CA VAL A 20 9.52 -15.21 7.43
C VAL A 20 9.84 -14.85 5.98
N THR A 21 9.37 -15.66 5.04
CA THR A 21 9.65 -15.52 3.61
C THR A 21 8.65 -14.55 2.98
N THR A 22 9.14 -13.55 2.25
CA THR A 22 8.28 -12.66 1.48
C THR A 22 7.98 -13.20 0.09
N GLY A 23 6.81 -12.85 -0.45
CA GLY A 23 6.52 -13.01 -1.88
C GLY A 23 7.41 -12.11 -2.77
N THR A 24 7.18 -12.15 -4.08
CA THR A 24 7.87 -11.26 -5.03
C THR A 24 7.52 -9.80 -4.72
N PRO A 25 8.52 -8.92 -4.53
CA PRO A 25 8.29 -7.49 -4.35
C PRO A 25 7.51 -6.94 -5.54
N THR A 26 6.40 -6.27 -5.26
CA THR A 26 5.56 -5.64 -6.29
C THR A 26 5.66 -4.14 -6.13
N TRP A 27 6.01 -3.43 -7.20
CA TRP A 27 5.98 -1.97 -7.22
C TRP A 27 4.55 -1.46 -7.16
N ILE A 28 4.25 -0.57 -6.21
CA ILE A 28 2.91 -0.07 -5.93
C ILE A 28 2.96 1.42 -5.64
N TRP A 29 1.99 2.17 -6.16
CA TRP A 29 1.84 3.57 -5.81
C TRP A 29 1.32 3.72 -4.39
N SER A 30 1.88 4.69 -3.68
CA SER A 30 1.52 4.98 -2.30
C SER A 30 1.32 6.45 -2.05
N VAL A 31 0.45 6.73 -1.07
CA VAL A 31 0.13 8.08 -0.61
C VAL A 31 0.04 8.08 0.90
N SER A 32 0.35 9.22 1.52
CA SER A 32 0.12 9.42 2.96
C SER A 32 -1.10 10.28 3.20
N VAL A 33 -1.88 9.90 4.21
CA VAL A 33 -2.98 10.70 4.74
C VAL A 33 -2.82 10.73 6.26
N GLY A 34 -2.55 11.91 6.82
CA GLY A 34 -2.08 12.02 8.20
C GLY A 34 -0.72 11.34 8.38
N GLU A 35 -0.60 10.48 9.38
CA GLU A 35 0.63 9.73 9.69
C GLU A 35 0.68 8.33 9.03
N ASP A 36 -0.45 7.90 8.46
CA ASP A 36 -0.63 6.58 7.87
C ASP A 36 -0.20 6.57 6.39
N LEU A 37 0.21 5.38 5.93
CA LEU A 37 0.54 5.10 4.53
C LEU A 37 -0.56 4.24 3.91
N TYR A 38 -1.00 4.60 2.71
CA TYR A 38 -2.04 3.88 1.99
C TYR A 38 -1.56 3.47 0.61
N VAL A 39 -2.02 2.29 0.19
CA VAL A 39 -1.79 1.74 -1.14
C VAL A 39 -3.08 1.19 -1.72
N ARG A 40 -3.14 1.11 -3.04
CA ARG A 40 -4.25 0.48 -3.76
C ARG A 40 -3.75 -0.55 -4.74
N ALA A 41 -4.47 -1.67 -4.81
CA ALA A 41 -4.26 -2.62 -5.88
C ALA A 41 -4.92 -2.08 -7.15
N TYR A 42 -4.11 -1.72 -8.16
CA TYR A 42 -4.61 -1.28 -9.46
C TYR A 42 -5.61 -2.28 -10.08
N ASN A 43 -5.32 -3.58 -9.96
CA ASN A 43 -6.19 -4.66 -10.42
C ASN A 43 -7.37 -4.96 -9.48
N GLY A 44 -7.57 -4.16 -8.44
CA GLY A 44 -8.58 -4.34 -7.41
C GLY A 44 -8.38 -5.61 -6.57
N LEU A 45 -9.48 -6.12 -6.01
CA LEU A 45 -9.53 -7.29 -5.13
C LEU A 45 -8.97 -8.58 -5.75
N ALA A 46 -8.88 -8.64 -7.08
CA ALA A 46 -8.30 -9.77 -7.81
C ALA A 46 -6.77 -9.86 -7.68
N SER A 47 -6.10 -8.80 -7.23
CA SER A 47 -4.64 -8.74 -7.14
C SER A 47 -4.05 -9.79 -6.18
N ARG A 48 -3.02 -10.51 -6.65
CA ARG A 48 -2.36 -11.58 -5.89
C ARG A 48 -1.69 -11.05 -4.62
N TRP A 49 -0.96 -9.93 -4.72
CA TRP A 49 -0.30 -9.33 -3.56
C TRP A 49 -1.35 -8.86 -2.54
N HIS A 50 -2.47 -8.29 -3.00
CA HIS A 50 -3.53 -7.79 -2.13
C HIS A 50 -4.18 -8.94 -1.35
N LYS A 51 -4.53 -10.04 -2.04
CA LYS A 51 -5.04 -11.26 -1.40
C LYS A 51 -4.07 -11.83 -0.37
N ALA A 52 -2.76 -11.82 -0.68
CA ALA A 52 -1.74 -12.28 0.26
C ALA A 52 -1.61 -11.33 1.47
N ALA A 53 -1.60 -10.02 1.23
CA ALA A 53 -1.53 -8.99 2.27
C ALA A 53 -2.72 -9.07 3.23
N LEU A 54 -3.95 -9.25 2.72
CA LEU A 54 -5.13 -9.41 3.57
C LEU A 54 -5.17 -10.75 4.32
N ARG A 55 -4.61 -11.81 3.73
CA ARG A 55 -4.53 -13.13 4.38
C ARG A 55 -3.52 -13.12 5.52
N GLN A 56 -2.30 -12.65 5.27
CA GLN A 56 -1.21 -12.68 6.25
C GLN A 56 -1.20 -11.47 7.19
N LYS A 57 -1.89 -10.39 6.81
CA LYS A 57 -1.98 -9.11 7.53
C LYS A 57 -0.64 -8.44 7.82
N THR A 58 0.46 -8.99 7.32
CA THR A 58 1.82 -8.63 7.67
C THR A 58 2.75 -8.86 6.48
N GLY A 59 3.81 -8.08 6.39
CA GLY A 59 4.79 -8.19 5.32
C GLY A 59 5.92 -7.19 5.47
N ARG A 60 6.64 -7.00 4.37
CA ARG A 60 7.69 -5.99 4.25
C ARG A 60 7.37 -5.00 3.16
N ILE A 61 7.79 -3.77 3.41
CA ILE A 61 7.90 -2.74 2.37
C ILE A 61 9.36 -2.37 2.17
N ILE A 62 9.69 -2.01 0.94
CA ILE A 62 10.98 -1.46 0.55
C ILE A 62 10.70 -0.11 -0.10
N ALA A 63 11.30 0.96 0.41
CA ALA A 63 11.21 2.29 -0.19
C ALA A 63 12.39 3.15 0.23
N ALA A 64 12.88 3.99 -0.67
CA ALA A 64 14.01 4.89 -0.41
C ALA A 64 15.23 4.14 0.18
N GLY A 65 15.50 2.93 -0.32
CA GLY A 65 16.59 2.07 0.13
C GLY A 65 16.41 1.43 1.52
N MET A 66 15.26 1.61 2.17
CA MET A 66 14.96 1.03 3.48
C MET A 66 13.95 -0.10 3.37
N THR A 67 14.17 -1.17 4.14
CA THR A 67 13.21 -2.26 4.33
C THR A 67 12.56 -2.14 5.70
N LYS A 68 11.23 -2.21 5.77
CA LYS A 68 10.49 -2.20 7.04
C LYS A 68 9.43 -3.29 7.08
N GLU A 69 9.28 -3.90 8.25
CA GLU A 69 8.16 -4.79 8.55
C GLU A 69 6.92 -3.98 8.89
N VAL A 70 5.79 -4.41 8.35
CA VAL A 70 4.54 -3.66 8.39
C VAL A 70 3.35 -4.58 8.60
N ALA A 71 2.26 -4.00 9.08
CA ALA A 71 0.95 -4.61 9.06
C ALA A 71 0.12 -4.06 7.89
N PHE A 72 -0.80 -4.88 7.40
CA PHE A 72 -1.72 -4.58 6.31
C PHE A 72 -3.15 -4.68 6.81
N GLU A 73 -3.91 -3.61 6.62
CA GLU A 73 -5.30 -3.54 7.03
C GLU A 73 -6.17 -3.08 5.86
N PRO A 74 -7.25 -3.80 5.51
CA PRO A 74 -8.19 -3.34 4.50
C PRO A 74 -8.90 -2.08 5.00
N VAL A 75 -9.10 -1.12 4.09
CA VAL A 75 -9.75 0.14 4.39
C VAL A 75 -10.92 0.35 3.45
N ASP A 76 -12.07 0.70 4.02
CA ASP A 76 -13.27 1.09 3.30
C ASP A 76 -13.88 2.36 3.92
N GLY A 77 -14.88 2.96 3.26
CA GLY A 77 -15.61 4.11 3.76
C GLY A 77 -14.99 5.48 3.41
N PRO A 78 -15.45 6.56 4.10
CA PRO A 78 -15.22 7.96 3.71
C PRO A 78 -13.75 8.39 3.63
N ILE A 79 -12.84 7.67 4.29
CA ILE A 79 -11.40 7.93 4.22
C ILE A 79 -10.85 7.81 2.78
N ASN A 80 -11.52 7.03 1.92
CA ASN A 80 -11.16 6.90 0.50
C ASN A 80 -11.19 8.23 -0.26
N ASP A 81 -12.00 9.21 0.15
CA ASP A 81 -12.02 10.52 -0.50
C ASP A 81 -10.73 11.31 -0.21
N ARG A 82 -10.21 11.22 1.02
CA ARG A 82 -8.91 11.83 1.37
C ARG A 82 -7.75 11.12 0.69
N ILE A 83 -7.83 9.80 0.54
CA ILE A 83 -6.83 9.01 -0.18
C ILE A 83 -6.84 9.37 -1.67
N ASP A 84 -8.01 9.56 -2.27
CA ASP A 84 -8.14 10.04 -3.65
C ASP A 84 -7.49 11.41 -3.85
N ASP A 85 -7.74 12.36 -2.94
CA ASP A 85 -7.12 13.68 -2.98
C ASP A 85 -5.59 13.59 -2.94
N ALA A 86 -5.05 12.75 -2.04
CA ALA A 86 -3.62 12.51 -1.97
C ALA A 86 -3.06 11.86 -3.27
N TYR A 87 -3.80 10.93 -3.89
CA TYR A 87 -3.42 10.37 -5.20
C TYR A 87 -3.46 11.43 -6.30
N ARG A 88 -4.48 12.31 -6.30
CA ARG A 88 -4.60 13.42 -7.25
C ARG A 88 -3.43 14.39 -7.10
N ALA A 89 -3.07 14.76 -5.87
CA ALA A 89 -1.95 15.67 -5.62
C ALA A 89 -0.61 15.07 -6.09
N LYS A 90 -0.34 13.81 -5.72
CA LYS A 90 0.95 13.16 -6.02
C LYS A 90 1.09 12.76 -7.49
N TYR A 91 0.04 12.21 -8.10
CA TYR A 91 0.10 11.59 -9.43
C TYR A 91 -0.70 12.36 -10.49
N ARG A 92 -0.91 13.68 -10.33
CA ARG A 92 -1.73 14.53 -11.22
C ARG A 92 -1.42 14.40 -12.71
N ALA A 93 -0.16 14.16 -13.06
CA ALA A 93 0.32 14.09 -14.44
C ALA A 93 0.18 12.68 -15.05
N SER A 94 -0.19 11.67 -14.27
CA SER A 94 -0.23 10.28 -14.73
C SER A 94 -1.56 9.96 -15.40
N PRO A 95 -1.55 9.40 -16.63
CA PRO A 95 -2.78 8.99 -17.32
C PRO A 95 -3.52 7.85 -16.59
N TYR A 96 -2.84 7.11 -15.71
CA TYR A 96 -3.43 5.99 -14.95
C TYR A 96 -4.14 6.44 -13.66
N LEU A 97 -4.08 7.72 -13.30
CA LEU A 97 -4.70 8.24 -12.08
C LEU A 97 -6.20 7.95 -12.04
N GLY A 98 -6.93 8.14 -13.14
CA GLY A 98 -8.37 7.91 -13.19
C GLY A 98 -8.77 6.47 -12.84
N ALA A 99 -7.99 5.49 -13.28
CA ALA A 99 -8.20 4.09 -12.91
C ALA A 99 -7.84 3.80 -11.44
N MET A 100 -6.79 4.47 -10.91
CA MET A 100 -6.34 4.29 -9.53
C MET A 100 -7.32 4.85 -8.47
N ILE A 101 -8.06 5.90 -8.81
CA ILE A 101 -9.11 6.47 -7.95
C ILE A 101 -10.51 5.93 -8.28
N GLY A 102 -10.61 5.02 -9.25
CA GLY A 102 -11.87 4.36 -9.61
C GLY A 102 -12.32 3.33 -8.56
N ALA A 103 -13.61 2.99 -8.58
CA ALA A 103 -14.25 2.09 -7.61
C ALA A 103 -13.47 0.75 -7.43
N ARG A 104 -12.97 0.17 -8.52
CA ARG A 104 -12.21 -1.09 -8.49
C ARG A 104 -10.96 -1.01 -7.61
N ALA A 105 -10.17 0.04 -7.75
CA ALA A 105 -8.94 0.23 -6.98
C ALA A 105 -9.25 0.73 -5.57
N ARG A 106 -10.29 1.57 -5.41
CA ARG A 106 -10.80 2.03 -4.11
C ARG A 106 -11.20 0.86 -3.21
N SER A 107 -11.93 -0.13 -3.72
CA SER A 107 -12.31 -1.33 -2.95
C SER A 107 -11.13 -2.21 -2.53
N ALA A 108 -9.93 -1.96 -3.05
CA ALA A 108 -8.71 -2.68 -2.72
C ALA A 108 -7.66 -1.76 -2.06
N THR A 109 -8.15 -0.84 -1.24
CA THR A 109 -7.32 0.06 -0.44
C THR A 109 -6.81 -0.67 0.81
N VAL A 110 -5.52 -0.55 1.06
CA VAL A 110 -4.84 -1.13 2.21
C VAL A 110 -4.09 -0.04 2.94
N ARG A 111 -4.30 0.05 4.25
CA ARG A 111 -3.46 0.82 5.17
C ARG A 111 -2.22 0.00 5.54
N ILE A 112 -1.09 0.67 5.54
CA ILE A 112 0.22 0.15 5.92
C ILE A 112 0.68 0.87 7.17
N THR A 113 0.83 0.14 8.27
CA THR A 113 1.39 0.64 9.52
C THR A 113 2.72 -0.05 9.81
N PRO A 114 3.75 0.67 10.28
CA PRO A 114 4.98 0.02 10.72
C PRO A 114 4.68 -0.92 11.89
N ARG A 115 5.24 -2.13 11.85
CA ARG A 115 5.32 -2.94 13.06
C ARG A 115 6.54 -2.45 13.80
N ASP A 116 6.32 -1.83 14.95
CA ASP A 116 7.40 -1.55 15.87
C ASP A 116 7.93 -2.91 16.33
N THR A 117 9.09 -3.33 15.81
CA THR A 117 9.93 -4.28 16.52
C THR A 117 10.49 -3.53 17.71
N GLN A 118 9.65 -3.35 18.74
CA GLN A 118 10.11 -3.07 20.08
C GLN A 118 10.94 -4.29 20.47
N GLY A 119 12.25 -4.15 20.35
CA GLY A 119 13.23 -5.11 20.84
C GLY A 119 13.25 -5.17 22.36
#